data_AF-A0A969JN36-F1
#
_entry.id   AF-A0A969JN36-F1
#
_cell.length_a   1.000
_cell.length_b   1.000
_cell.length_c   1.000
_cell.angle_alpha   90.00
_cell.angle_beta   90.00
_cell.angle_gamma   90.00
#
_symmetry.space_group_name_H-M   'P 1'
#
loop_
_entity.id
_entity.type
_entity.pdbx_description
1 polymer ?
#
loop_
_entity_poly.entity_id
_entity_poly.type
_entity_poly.pdbx_seq_one_letter_code
_entity_poly.pdbx_strand_id
1 'polypeptide(L)' 'MSLVLREIWIYPIKSLGGIPLTSARVTEKGLQYDRRYMLV' A
#
# COMPACT_ATOMS: atom_id res chain seq x y z
N MET A 1 -13.69 -6.43 22.53
CA MET A 1 -13.92 -5.71 21.25
C MET A 1 -12.84 -6.13 20.28
N SER A 2 -13.17 -6.58 19.07
CA SER A 2 -12.20 -7.03 18.05
C SER A 2 -12.09 -5.99 16.95
N LEU A 3 -10.89 -5.71 16.46
CA LEU A 3 -10.66 -4.87 15.29
C LEU A 3 -10.45 -5.76 14.07
N VAL A 4 -11.10 -5.41 12.95
CA VAL A 4 -10.98 -6.12 11.68
C VAL A 4 -10.45 -5.15 10.63
N LEU A 5 -9.46 -5.59 9.86
CA LEU A 5 -8.92 -4.84 8.74
C LEU A 5 -9.98 -4.76 7.64
N ARG A 6 -10.31 -3.54 7.21
CA ARG A 6 -11.32 -3.33 6.16
C ARG A 6 -10.73 -3.51 4.77
N GLU A 7 -9.65 -2.81 4.46
CA GLU A 7 -9.06 -2.72 3.12
C GLU A 7 -7.55 -2.57 3.20
N ILE A 8 -6.87 -2.93 2.11
CA ILE A 8 -5.44 -2.70 1.91
C ILE A 8 -5.27 -1.91 0.62
N TRP A 9 -4.45 -0.88 0.65
CA TRP A 9 -4.15 -0.03 -0.50
C TRP A 9 -2.65 0.16 -0.65
N ILE A 10 -2.17 0.19 -1.89
CA ILE A 10 -0.80 0.60 -2.22
C ILE A 10 -0.81 1.78 -3.18
N TYR A 11 0.22 2.62 -3.11
CA TYR A 11 0.43 3.77 -3.98
C TYR A 11 1.82 3.67 -4.61
N PRO A 12 1.98 2.93 -5.72
CA PRO A 12 3.30 2.65 -6.28
C PRO A 12 4.10 3.90 -6.64
N ILE A 13 3.41 4.92 -7.17
CA ILE A 13 3.95 6.22 -7.52
C ILE A 13 3.36 7.28 -6.57
N LYS A 14 4.22 8.11 -6.00
CA LYS A 14 3.82 9.20 -5.10
C LYS A 14 2.80 10.12 -5.78
N SER A 15 1.75 10.48 -5.03
CA SER A 15 0.69 11.42 -5.44
C SER A 15 -0.24 10.96 -6.57
N LEU A 16 -0.15 9.69 -7.01
CA LEU A 16 -1.07 9.11 -7.99
C LEU A 16 -2.12 8.20 -7.32
N GLY A 17 -3.04 7.67 -8.14
CA GLY A 17 -4.12 6.78 -7.70
C GLY A 17 -3.61 5.52 -7.01
N GLY A 18 -4.29 5.13 -5.93
CA GLY A 18 -4.01 3.90 -5.20
C GLY A 18 -4.61 2.66 -5.87
N ILE A 19 -4.05 1.51 -5.53
CA ILE A 19 -4.50 0.19 -6.01
C ILE A 19 -5.01 -0.59 -4.79
N PRO A 20 -6.29 -1.05 -4.80
CA PRO A 20 -6.81 -1.88 -3.72
C PRO A 20 -6.27 -3.30 -3.83
N LEU A 21 -5.96 -3.92 -2.69
CA LEU A 21 -5.45 -5.29 -2.58
C LEU A 21 -6.28 -6.11 -1.59
N THR A 22 -6.35 -7.42 -1.83
CA THR A 22 -6.92 -8.41 -0.89
C THR A 22 -5.89 -8.91 0.12
N SER A 23 -4.60 -8.82 -0.21
CA SER A 23 -3.47 -9.16 0.65
C SER A 23 -2.23 -8.39 0.23
N ALA A 24 -1.29 -8.17 1.14
CA ALA A 24 -0.02 -7.54 0.84
C ALA A 24 1.10 -8.12 1.70
N ARG A 25 2.29 -8.26 1.12
CA ARG A 25 3.49 -8.65 1.86
C ARG A 25 4.04 -7.44 2.61
N VAL A 26 4.18 -7.57 3.93
CA VAL A 26 4.83 -6.57 4.77
C VAL A 26 6.35 -6.72 4.65
N THR A 27 7.04 -5.60 4.47
CA THR A 27 8.51 -5.50 4.47
C THR A 27 8.93 -4.46 5.51
N GLU A 28 10.21 -4.40 5.86
CA GLU A 28 10.75 -3.38 6.79
C GLU A 28 10.42 -1.94 6.37
N LYS A 29 10.30 -1.70 5.06
CA LYS A 29 9.99 -0.38 4.48
C LYS A 29 8.50 -0.17 4.18
N GLY A 30 7.61 -1.00 4.71
CA GLY A 30 6.17 -0.95 4.46
C GLY A 30 5.65 -2.05 3.53
N LEU A 31 4.47 -1.86 2.95
CA LEU A 31 3.90 -2.83 2.02
C LEU A 31 4.77 -2.97 0.77
N GLN A 32 4.82 -4.18 0.20
CA GLN A 32 5.49 -4.42 -1.06
C GLN A 32 4.94 -3.46 -2.13
N TYR A 33 5.83 -2.81 -2.88
CA TYR A 33 5.55 -1.82 -3.91
C TYR A 33 4.93 -0.48 -3.47
N ASP A 34 4.61 -0.28 -2.19
CA ASP A 34 4.09 1.02 -1.75
C ASP A 34 5.18 2.11 -1.82
N ARG A 35 4.85 3.24 -2.47
CA ARG A 35 5.64 4.47 -2.59
C ARG A 35 7.08 4.25 -3.06
N ARG A 36 7.28 3.49 -4.14
CA ARG A 36 8.62 3.18 -4.67
C ARG A 36 9.10 4.14 -5.76
N TYR A 37 8.21 4.94 -6.32
CA TYR A 37 8.51 5.88 -7.40
C TYR A 37 7.95 7.27 -7.13
N MET A 38 8.50 8.27 -7.80
CA MET A 38 8.05 9.65 -7.80
C MET A 38 8.24 10.23 -9.21
N LEU A 39 7.31 11.08 -9.65
CA LEU A 39 7.50 11.87 -10.86
C LEU A 39 8.51 12.99 -10.58
N VAL A 40 9.50 13.16 -11.46
CA VAL A 40 10.55 14.19 -11.39
C VAL A 40 10.52 15.08 -12.62
#